data_AF-F2PMT7-F1
#
_entry.id   AF-F2PMT7-F1
#
_cell.length_a   1.000
_cell.length_b   1.000
_cell.length_c   1.000
_cell.angle_alpha   90.00
_cell.angle_beta   90.00
_cell.angle_gamma   90.00
#
_symmetry.space_group_name_H-M   'P 1'
#
loop_
_entity.id
_entity.type
_entity.pdbx_description
1 polymer ?
#
loop_
_entity_poly.entity_id
_entity_poly.type
_entity_poly.pdbx_seq_one_letter_code
_entity_poly.pdbx_strand_id
1 'polypeptide(L)'
;MSAPGQTKKFGKGERTVPTQKAQKWYSVDDEPQPKKVRKSVNPAKPRASLQPGTILILLAGRFRGKRVVLLKHLPQGVLLVTGPYKLNGVPLRRVNARYVIATSASVKLTGLDEKTLEKVSQPGYFTAGKSTEKKGEEAFFKQGEAPEKKKITSERASDQKAVDSALLATIKKEEFLDSYLASSFSLRKGDRPHEMKW
;
A
#
# COMPACT_ATOMS: atom_id res chain seq x y z
N MET A 1 40.67 -8.38 9.65
CA MET A 1 41.01 -9.78 9.31
C MET A 1 40.57 -10.03 7.87
N SER A 2 41.49 -10.00 6.90
CA SER A 2 41.16 -10.35 5.50
C SER A 2 40.66 -11.77 5.43
N ALA A 3 39.56 -12.00 4.71
CA ALA A 3 39.05 -13.34 4.45
C ALA A 3 40.14 -14.20 3.76
N PRO A 4 40.28 -15.49 4.12
CA PRO A 4 41.29 -16.36 3.51
C PRO A 4 41.08 -16.43 1.99
N GLY A 5 42.17 -16.30 1.23
CA GLY A 5 42.16 -16.36 -0.22
C GLY A 5 41.81 -17.75 -0.74
N GLN A 6 41.26 -17.84 -1.95
CA GLN A 6 40.95 -19.11 -2.61
C GLN A 6 42.18 -19.63 -3.36
N THR A 7 42.60 -20.86 -3.10
CA THR A 7 43.63 -21.56 -3.89
C THR A 7 43.07 -21.89 -5.27
N LYS A 8 43.67 -21.34 -6.32
CA LYS A 8 43.31 -21.63 -7.72
C LYS A 8 44.51 -22.27 -8.42
N LYS A 9 44.27 -23.33 -9.19
CA LYS A 9 45.28 -23.92 -10.08
C LYS A 9 45.50 -23.02 -11.29
N PHE A 10 46.77 -22.70 -11.57
CA PHE A 10 47.23 -22.02 -12.77
C PHE A 10 48.26 -22.91 -13.47
N GLY A 11 47.85 -23.60 -14.53
CA GLY A 11 48.71 -24.55 -15.23
C GLY A 11 49.17 -25.70 -14.32
N LYS A 12 50.49 -25.91 -14.20
CA LYS A 12 51.08 -26.96 -13.35
C LYS A 12 51.20 -26.58 -11.86
N GLY A 13 50.89 -25.34 -11.47
CA GLY A 13 51.07 -24.85 -10.10
C GLY A 13 49.79 -24.32 -9.45
N GLU A 14 49.80 -24.22 -8.12
CA GLU A 14 48.71 -23.65 -7.33
C GLU A 14 49.10 -22.28 -6.78
N ARG A 15 48.18 -21.31 -6.82
CA ARG A 15 48.37 -19.99 -6.22
C ARG A 15 47.15 -19.57 -5.41
N THR A 16 47.39 -18.99 -4.26
CA THR A 16 46.35 -18.42 -3.40
C THR A 16 45.94 -17.05 -3.95
N VAL A 17 44.70 -16.90 -4.39
CA VAL A 17 44.16 -15.64 -4.94
C VAL A 17 43.25 -14.98 -3.90
N PRO A 18 43.42 -13.69 -3.58
CA PRO A 18 42.54 -13.00 -2.64
C PRO A 18 41.10 -12.95 -3.19
N THR A 19 40.15 -13.31 -2.33
CA THR A 19 38.72 -13.39 -2.66
C THR A 19 38.13 -12.00 -2.95
N GLN A 20 38.64 -10.96 -2.28
CA GLN A 20 38.33 -9.57 -2.56
C GLN A 20 39.56 -8.91 -3.17
N LYS A 21 39.49 -8.54 -4.45
CA LYS A 21 40.53 -7.73 -5.11
C LYS A 21 40.33 -6.26 -4.74
N ALA A 22 41.41 -5.56 -4.42
CA ALA A 22 41.38 -4.11 -4.22
C ALA A 22 40.92 -3.40 -5.50
N GLN A 23 40.19 -2.30 -5.36
CA GLN A 23 39.81 -1.46 -6.49
C GLN A 23 41.06 -0.79 -7.09
N LYS A 24 41.09 -0.64 -8.42
CA LYS A 24 42.20 0.00 -9.14
C LYS A 24 42.19 1.53 -9.00
N TRP A 25 41.01 2.09 -8.76
CA TRP A 25 40.76 3.52 -8.61
C TRP A 25 40.39 3.82 -7.15
N TYR A 26 40.94 4.89 -6.59
CA TYR A 26 40.56 5.43 -5.29
C TYR A 26 40.24 6.92 -5.42
N SER A 27 39.30 7.40 -4.61
CA SER A 27 38.97 8.83 -4.55
C SER A 27 40.09 9.61 -3.87
N VAL A 28 40.27 10.87 -4.25
CA VAL A 28 41.29 11.74 -3.63
C VAL A 28 40.93 12.08 -2.18
N ASP A 29 39.65 12.22 -1.88
CA ASP A 29 39.12 12.51 -0.56
C ASP A 29 38.36 11.31 0.01
N ASP A 30 38.50 11.08 1.32
CA ASP A 30 37.74 10.08 2.06
C ASP A 30 36.37 10.62 2.49
N GLU A 31 35.29 9.90 2.15
CA GLU A 31 33.96 10.21 2.67
C GLU A 31 33.83 9.78 4.14
N PRO A 32 33.46 10.68 5.07
CA PRO A 32 33.32 10.32 6.48
C PRO A 32 32.16 9.34 6.68
N GLN A 33 32.42 8.26 7.42
CA GLN A 33 31.40 7.26 7.71
C GLN A 33 30.31 7.83 8.63
N PRO A 34 29.01 7.67 8.29
CA PRO A 34 27.93 8.14 9.14
C PRO A 34 27.95 7.39 10.48
N LYS A 35 27.73 8.13 11.58
CA LYS A 35 27.67 7.55 12.93
C LYS A 35 26.55 6.50 13.01
N LYS A 36 26.84 5.37 13.65
CA LYS A 36 25.85 4.30 13.86
C LYS A 36 24.74 4.79 14.79
N VAL A 37 23.54 4.97 14.23
CA VAL A 37 22.35 5.41 14.97
C VAL A 37 21.67 4.21 15.64
N ARG A 38 21.30 4.33 16.92
CA ARG A 38 20.57 3.29 17.69
C ARG A 38 19.05 3.49 17.68
N LYS A 39 18.45 3.78 16.51
CA LYS A 39 16.99 3.92 16.38
C LYS A 39 16.36 2.56 16.10
N SER A 40 15.40 2.15 16.93
CA SER A 40 14.56 0.96 16.69
C SER A 40 13.33 1.34 15.85
N VAL A 41 12.91 0.43 14.97
CA VAL A 41 11.65 0.57 14.23
C VAL A 41 10.53 0.09 15.13
N ASN A 42 9.67 1.02 15.58
CA ASN A 42 8.52 0.67 16.40
C ASN A 42 7.34 0.24 15.52
N PRO A 43 6.57 -0.79 15.91
CA PRO A 43 5.37 -1.19 15.17
C PRO A 43 4.32 -0.09 15.22
N ALA A 44 3.55 0.03 14.15
CA ALA A 44 2.46 1.00 14.08
C ALA A 44 1.29 0.56 14.99
N LYS A 45 0.86 1.45 15.88
CA LYS A 45 -0.29 1.23 16.76
C LYS A 45 -1.54 1.91 16.19
N PRO A 46 -2.55 1.17 15.70
CA PRO A 46 -3.82 1.77 15.30
C PRO A 46 -4.59 2.32 16.51
N ARG A 47 -5.46 3.29 16.27
CA ARG A 47 -6.39 3.85 17.27
C ARG A 47 -7.44 2.80 17.62
N ALA A 48 -7.97 2.81 18.84
CA ALA A 48 -8.98 1.85 19.29
C ALA A 48 -10.27 1.86 18.44
N SER A 49 -10.62 2.99 17.83
CA SER A 49 -11.81 3.11 16.96
C SER A 49 -11.64 2.47 15.58
N LEU A 50 -10.41 2.16 15.16
CA LEU A 50 -10.15 1.54 13.86
C LEU A 50 -10.16 0.03 14.03
N GLN A 51 -11.34 -0.57 14.14
CA GLN A 51 -11.48 -2.02 14.18
C GLN A 51 -11.78 -2.57 12.78
N PRO A 52 -11.32 -3.79 12.42
CA PRO A 52 -11.75 -4.45 11.19
C PRO A 52 -13.28 -4.50 11.09
N GLY A 53 -13.83 -4.07 9.97
CA GLY A 53 -15.27 -3.97 9.72
C GLY A 53 -15.85 -2.58 9.97
N THR A 54 -15.15 -1.69 10.67
CA THR A 54 -15.60 -0.31 10.90
C THR A 54 -15.71 0.46 9.58
N ILE A 55 -16.76 1.26 9.45
CA ILE A 55 -16.93 2.17 8.31
C ILE A 55 -16.07 3.41 8.52
N LEU A 56 -15.40 3.82 7.46
CA LEU A 56 -14.38 4.84 7.42
C LEU A 56 -14.78 5.92 6.42
N ILE A 57 -14.61 7.18 6.79
CA ILE A 57 -14.74 8.31 5.87
C ILE A 57 -13.34 8.74 5.43
N LEU A 58 -13.07 8.68 4.13
CA LEU A 58 -11.81 9.14 3.56
C LEU A 58 -11.76 10.67 3.51
N LEU A 59 -10.70 11.27 4.02
CA LEU A 59 -10.56 12.74 4.02
C LEU A 59 -9.70 13.25 2.86
N ALA A 60 -8.75 12.44 2.38
CA ALA A 60 -7.75 12.87 1.42
C ALA A 60 -7.75 12.02 0.13
N GLY A 61 -7.25 12.62 -0.94
CA GLY A 61 -7.07 11.98 -2.25
C GLY A 61 -8.31 12.00 -3.13
N ARG A 62 -8.28 11.18 -4.20
CA ARG A 62 -9.36 11.12 -5.21
C ARG A 62 -10.70 10.71 -4.63
N PHE A 63 -10.70 9.86 -3.60
CA PHE A 63 -11.91 9.29 -2.99
C PHE A 63 -12.31 10.00 -1.69
N ARG A 64 -11.92 11.27 -1.50
CA ARG A 64 -12.34 12.07 -0.33
C ARG A 64 -13.87 12.14 -0.22
N GLY A 65 -14.38 12.15 1.01
CA GLY A 65 -15.80 12.09 1.35
C GLY A 65 -16.43 10.70 1.21
N LYS A 66 -15.80 9.75 0.53
CA LYS A 66 -16.38 8.40 0.37
C LYS A 66 -16.33 7.62 1.68
N ARG A 67 -17.40 6.85 1.92
CA ARG A 67 -17.54 5.91 3.04
C ARG A 67 -17.13 4.52 2.61
N VAL A 68 -16.27 3.88 3.40
CA VAL A 68 -15.49 2.73 2.97
C VAL A 68 -15.29 1.77 4.13
N VAL A 69 -15.20 0.46 3.89
CA VAL A 69 -15.08 -0.54 4.96
C VAL A 69 -13.61 -0.85 5.23
N LEU A 70 -13.22 -0.85 6.51
CA LEU A 70 -11.89 -1.30 6.95
C LEU A 70 -11.80 -2.83 6.90
N LEU A 71 -10.82 -3.37 6.19
CA LEU A 71 -10.60 -4.82 6.12
C LEU A 71 -9.55 -5.30 7.11
N LYS A 72 -8.35 -4.69 7.05
CA LYS A 72 -7.18 -5.17 7.82
C LYS A 72 -6.18 -4.05 8.08
N HIS A 73 -5.48 -4.14 9.21
CA HIS A 73 -4.28 -3.33 9.47
C HIS A 73 -3.08 -4.00 8.82
N LEU A 74 -2.38 -3.26 7.97
CA LEU A 74 -1.14 -3.73 7.37
C LEU A 74 0.05 -3.47 8.29
N PRO A 75 1.09 -4.33 8.28
CA PRO A 75 2.26 -4.17 9.15
C PRO A 75 3.05 -2.89 8.88
N GLN A 76 2.86 -2.26 7.71
CA GLN A 76 3.47 -0.96 7.40
C GLN A 76 2.79 0.24 8.09
N GLY A 77 1.76 0.01 8.92
CA GLY A 77 1.01 1.08 9.59
C GLY A 77 -0.05 1.76 8.71
N VAL A 78 -0.46 1.07 7.65
CA VAL A 78 -1.45 1.55 6.68
C VAL A 78 -2.67 0.64 6.75
N LEU A 79 -3.85 1.17 6.43
CA LEU A 79 -5.10 0.44 6.43
C LEU A 79 -5.36 -0.15 5.04
N LEU A 80 -5.80 -1.40 4.99
CA LEU A 80 -6.41 -1.99 3.80
C LEU A 80 -7.91 -1.76 3.86
N VAL A 81 -8.43 -1.07 2.84
CA VAL A 81 -9.78 -0.54 2.83
C VAL A 81 -10.44 -0.91 1.49
N THR A 82 -11.73 -1.24 1.51
CA THR A 82 -12.52 -1.48 0.29
C THR A 82 -13.87 -0.79 0.40
N GLY A 83 -14.26 -0.08 -0.66
CA GLY A 83 -15.62 0.42 -0.79
C GLY A 83 -16.25 -0.41 -1.86
N PRO A 84 -17.20 -1.30 -1.56
CA PRO A 84 -17.69 -2.28 -2.53
C PRO A 84 -17.85 -1.61 -3.89
N TYR A 85 -17.04 -2.01 -4.88
CA TYR A 85 -16.68 -1.13 -6.00
C TYR A 85 -17.92 -0.74 -6.81
N LYS A 86 -18.92 -1.63 -6.81
CA LYS A 86 -20.25 -1.43 -7.41
C LYS A 86 -21.05 -0.28 -6.77
N LEU A 87 -20.88 0.01 -5.48
CA LEU A 87 -21.63 1.03 -4.74
C LEU A 87 -21.00 2.42 -4.87
N ASN A 88 -19.70 2.54 -4.60
CA ASN A 88 -19.06 3.85 -4.42
C ASN A 88 -17.83 4.07 -5.31
N GLY A 89 -17.41 3.06 -6.09
CA GLY A 89 -16.28 3.13 -7.02
C GLY A 89 -14.90 3.17 -6.35
N VAL A 90 -14.79 2.82 -5.06
CA VAL A 90 -13.50 2.82 -4.33
C VAL A 90 -12.91 1.41 -4.33
N PRO A 91 -11.91 1.09 -5.16
CA PRO A 91 -11.34 -0.26 -5.17
C PRO A 91 -10.60 -0.56 -3.85
N LEU A 92 -10.19 -1.81 -3.69
CA LEU A 92 -9.20 -2.24 -2.70
C LEU A 92 -8.01 -1.29 -2.75
N ARG A 93 -7.75 -0.63 -1.64
CA ARG A 93 -6.73 0.43 -1.58
C ARG A 93 -6.12 0.54 -0.21
N ARG A 94 -4.85 0.93 -0.21
CA ARG A 94 -4.11 1.31 1.01
C ARG A 94 -4.40 2.76 1.36
N VAL A 95 -4.73 3.00 2.63
CA VAL A 95 -5.04 4.33 3.15
C VAL A 95 -4.33 4.57 4.47
N ASN A 96 -3.71 5.73 4.64
CA ASN A 96 -3.07 6.09 5.90
C ASN A 96 -4.15 6.38 6.96
N ALA A 97 -4.02 5.77 8.13
CA ALA A 97 -4.95 5.90 9.25
C ALA A 97 -5.17 7.36 9.71
N ARG A 98 -4.24 8.27 9.45
CA ARG A 98 -4.38 9.71 9.78
C ARG A 98 -5.44 10.44 8.94
N TYR A 99 -5.69 9.99 7.70
CA TYR A 99 -6.58 10.68 6.76
C TYR A 99 -7.97 10.04 6.70
N VAL A 100 -8.41 9.51 7.83
CA VAL A 100 -9.65 8.77 7.96
C VAL A 100 -10.37 9.15 9.23
N ILE A 101 -11.69 9.27 9.14
CA ILE A 101 -12.57 9.29 10.30
C ILE A 101 -13.20 7.92 10.47
N ALA A 102 -13.04 7.32 11.64
CA ALA A 102 -13.73 6.09 12.00
C ALA A 102 -15.14 6.44 12.49
N THR A 103 -16.17 5.85 11.89
CA THR A 103 -17.54 5.99 12.38
C THR A 103 -17.87 4.88 13.38
N SER A 104 -18.97 5.05 14.09
CA SER A 104 -19.57 4.10 15.02
C SER A 104 -20.20 2.90 14.32
N ALA A 105 -20.64 3.07 13.07
CA ALA A 105 -21.18 1.99 12.26
C ALA A 105 -20.10 0.96 11.86
N SER A 106 -20.44 -0.32 11.93
CA SER A 106 -19.53 -1.42 11.61
C SER A 106 -20.25 -2.55 10.89
N VAL A 107 -19.54 -3.22 9.98
CA VAL A 107 -20.04 -4.36 9.19
C VAL A 107 -19.31 -5.61 9.62
N LYS A 108 -20.04 -6.71 9.83
CA LYS A 108 -19.45 -8.01 10.16
C LYS A 108 -18.71 -8.56 8.93
N LEU A 109 -17.43 -8.89 9.10
CA LEU A 109 -16.58 -9.42 8.02
C LEU A 109 -16.66 -10.96 7.89
N THR A 110 -17.84 -11.54 8.10
CA THR A 110 -18.03 -13.00 8.06
C THR A 110 -17.98 -13.52 6.63
N GLY A 111 -17.18 -14.55 6.37
CA GLY A 111 -17.10 -15.20 5.06
C GLY A 111 -16.24 -14.47 4.02
N LEU A 112 -15.34 -13.57 4.46
CA LEU A 112 -14.31 -13.04 3.58
C LEU A 112 -13.33 -14.15 3.19
N ASP A 113 -12.93 -14.17 1.93
CA ASP A 113 -11.88 -15.08 1.47
C ASP A 113 -10.52 -14.63 2.01
N GLU A 114 -10.05 -15.35 3.02
CA GLU A 114 -8.81 -15.04 3.74
C GLU A 114 -7.59 -15.10 2.81
N LYS A 115 -7.61 -16.00 1.82
CA LYS A 115 -6.49 -16.17 0.87
C LYS A 115 -6.30 -14.92 0.00
N THR A 116 -7.38 -14.37 -0.55
CA THR A 116 -7.31 -13.12 -1.30
C THR A 116 -6.92 -11.95 -0.39
N LEU A 117 -7.41 -11.91 0.85
CA LEU A 117 -7.02 -10.88 1.81
C LEU A 117 -5.52 -10.92 2.12
N GLU A 118 -4.93 -12.10 2.28
CA GLU A 118 -3.48 -12.26 2.51
C GLU A 118 -2.65 -11.86 1.29
N LYS A 119 -3.08 -12.25 0.08
CA LYS A 119 -2.47 -11.86 -1.19
C LYS A 119 -2.43 -10.33 -1.33
N VAL A 120 -3.56 -9.67 -1.09
CA VAL A 120 -3.71 -8.22 -1.22
C VAL A 120 -2.96 -7.47 -0.11
N SER A 121 -2.77 -8.08 1.05
CA SER A 121 -2.04 -7.49 2.19
C SER A 121 -0.53 -7.37 1.96
N GLN A 122 0.01 -8.03 0.94
CA GLN A 122 1.45 -8.00 0.68
C GLN A 122 1.94 -6.59 0.30
N PRO A 123 3.10 -6.13 0.83
CA PRO A 123 3.60 -4.78 0.59
C PRO A 123 3.74 -4.39 -0.90
N GLY A 124 4.07 -5.37 -1.74
CA GLY A 124 4.27 -5.23 -3.19
C GLY A 124 3.00 -5.25 -4.03
N TYR A 125 1.86 -5.69 -3.50
CA TYR A 125 0.62 -5.85 -4.29
C TYR A 125 0.17 -4.52 -4.93
N PHE A 126 0.33 -3.42 -4.21
CA PHE A 126 -0.09 -2.08 -4.63
C PHE A 126 1.04 -1.22 -5.19
N THR A 127 2.25 -1.74 -5.36
CA THR A 127 3.33 -0.95 -5.95
C THR A 127 3.05 -0.72 -7.42
N ALA A 128 3.30 0.51 -7.90
CA ALA A 128 3.26 0.78 -9.33
C ALA A 128 4.40 0.01 -10.01
N GLY A 129 4.12 -0.61 -11.16
CA GLY A 129 5.16 -1.16 -12.02
C GLY A 129 6.16 -0.06 -12.38
N LYS A 130 7.46 -0.36 -12.29
CA LYS A 130 8.50 0.54 -12.78
C LYS A 130 8.42 0.53 -14.31
N SER A 131 8.37 1.70 -14.95
CA SER A 131 8.48 1.78 -16.40
C SER A 131 9.85 1.25 -16.82
N THR A 132 9.86 0.31 -17.77
CA THR A 132 11.06 -0.30 -18.35
C THR A 132 11.74 0.61 -19.37
N GLU A 133 11.13 1.74 -19.70
CA GLU A 133 11.68 2.72 -20.63
C GLU A 133 12.93 3.36 -20.02
N LYS A 134 14.06 3.17 -20.71
CA LYS A 134 15.30 3.87 -20.40
C LYS A 134 15.06 5.36 -20.67
N LYS A 135 15.47 6.22 -19.75
CA LYS A 135 15.45 7.68 -19.93
C LYS A 135 16.47 8.08 -21.00
N GLY A 136 16.11 7.97 -22.28
CA GLY A 136 16.82 8.52 -23.43
C GLY A 136 16.04 9.69 -24.04
N GLU A 137 16.60 10.36 -25.05
CA GLU A 137 15.97 11.49 -25.74
C GLU A 137 14.57 11.14 -26.29
N GLU A 138 14.37 9.90 -26.73
CA GLU A 138 13.09 9.41 -27.27
C GLU A 138 11.94 9.44 -26.24
N ALA A 139 12.24 9.26 -24.95
CA ALA A 139 11.26 9.35 -23.87
C ALA A 139 10.92 10.82 -23.53
N PHE A 140 11.79 11.78 -23.88
CA PHE A 140 11.55 13.21 -23.71
C PHE A 140 10.56 13.74 -24.75
N PHE A 141 10.63 13.27 -26.00
CA PHE A 141 9.69 13.65 -27.06
C PHE A 141 8.26 13.09 -26.84
N LYS A 142 8.12 11.93 -26.17
CA LYS A 142 6.81 11.35 -25.83
C LYS A 142 6.13 11.98 -24.60
N GLN A 143 6.81 12.87 -23.88
CA GLN A 143 6.28 13.50 -22.67
C GLN A 143 5.17 14.54 -22.97
N GLY A 144 5.04 14.98 -24.22
CA GLY A 144 3.99 15.89 -24.70
C GLY A 144 2.67 15.21 -25.07
N GLU A 145 2.64 13.89 -25.22
CA GLU A 145 1.40 13.14 -25.46
C GLU A 145 0.63 12.92 -24.16
N ALA A 146 -0.71 12.93 -24.25
CA ALA A 146 -1.55 12.68 -23.10
C ALA A 146 -1.21 11.31 -22.49
N PRO A 147 -0.87 11.23 -21.18
CA PRO A 147 -0.38 10.01 -20.58
C PRO A 147 -1.42 8.89 -20.74
N GLU A 148 -0.99 7.75 -21.28
CA GLU A 148 -1.86 6.60 -21.47
C GLU A 148 -2.56 6.22 -20.17
N LYS A 149 -3.89 6.03 -20.25
CA LYS A 149 -4.69 5.63 -19.08
C LYS A 149 -4.21 4.27 -18.60
N LYS A 150 -3.79 4.20 -17.33
CA LYS A 150 -3.37 2.94 -16.69
C LYS A 150 -4.48 1.89 -16.81
N LYS A 151 -4.24 0.85 -17.62
CA LYS A 151 -5.14 -0.30 -17.72
C LYS A 151 -5.04 -1.13 -16.44
N ILE A 152 -6.19 -1.49 -15.88
CA ILE A 152 -6.27 -2.32 -14.68
C ILE A 152 -5.96 -3.76 -15.10
N THR A 153 -5.10 -4.44 -14.36
CA THR A 153 -4.80 -5.86 -14.54
C THR A 153 -6.02 -6.71 -14.22
N SER A 154 -6.31 -7.73 -15.03
CA SER A 154 -7.44 -8.66 -14.84
C SER A 154 -7.48 -9.28 -13.43
N GLU A 155 -6.31 -9.61 -12.89
CA GLU A 155 -6.16 -10.17 -11.54
C GLU A 155 -6.70 -9.26 -10.43
N ARG A 156 -6.49 -7.94 -10.53
CA ARG A 156 -7.00 -7.00 -9.52
C ARG A 156 -8.52 -6.91 -9.58
N ALA A 157 -9.10 -7.09 -10.76
CA ALA A 157 -10.55 -7.10 -10.92
C ALA A 157 -11.16 -8.39 -10.35
N SER A 158 -10.50 -9.55 -10.48
CA SER A 158 -10.96 -10.79 -9.86
C SER A 158 -10.83 -10.76 -8.34
N ASP A 159 -9.70 -10.27 -7.81
CA ASP A 159 -9.48 -10.14 -6.36
C ASP A 159 -10.52 -9.19 -5.74
N GLN A 160 -10.85 -8.09 -6.42
CA GLN A 160 -11.90 -7.17 -6.00
C GLN A 160 -13.27 -7.85 -5.92
N LYS A 161 -13.66 -8.59 -6.97
CA LYS A 161 -14.97 -9.26 -7.03
C LYS A 161 -15.11 -10.31 -5.93
N ALA A 162 -14.03 -11.05 -5.64
CA ALA A 162 -14.01 -12.05 -4.57
C ALA A 162 -14.35 -11.40 -3.21
N VAL A 163 -13.63 -10.34 -2.85
CA VAL A 163 -13.85 -9.63 -1.57
C VAL A 163 -15.22 -8.93 -1.52
N ASP A 164 -15.62 -8.27 -2.61
CA ASP A 164 -16.87 -7.50 -2.64
C ASP A 164 -18.11 -8.39 -2.59
N SER A 165 -18.05 -9.60 -3.14
CA SER A 165 -19.20 -10.53 -3.16
C SER A 165 -19.71 -10.86 -1.75
N ALA A 166 -18.80 -11.15 -0.82
CA ALA A 166 -19.11 -11.44 0.58
C ALA A 166 -19.63 -10.20 1.33
N LEU A 167 -19.01 -9.04 1.09
CA LEU A 167 -19.42 -7.78 1.73
C LEU A 167 -20.80 -7.33 1.27
N LEU A 168 -21.09 -7.40 -0.03
CA LEU A 168 -22.39 -6.99 -0.57
C LEU A 168 -23.54 -7.85 -0.04
N ALA A 169 -23.31 -9.15 0.17
CA ALA A 169 -24.31 -10.03 0.78
C ALA A 169 -24.63 -9.64 2.23
N THR A 170 -23.64 -9.10 2.95
CA THR A 170 -23.82 -8.65 4.34
C THR A 170 -24.46 -7.26 4.40
N ILE A 171 -24.00 -6.33 3.56
CA ILE A 171 -24.48 -4.95 3.50
C ILE A 171 -25.97 -4.89 3.11
N LYS A 172 -26.41 -5.74 2.19
CA LYS A 172 -27.82 -5.78 1.77
C LYS A 172 -28.80 -6.27 2.84
N LYS A 173 -28.31 -6.92 3.90
CA LYS A 173 -29.15 -7.38 5.01
C LYS A 173 -29.48 -6.25 5.98
N GLU A 174 -28.68 -5.20 5.99
CA GLU A 174 -28.86 -4.06 6.89
C GLU A 174 -29.55 -2.93 6.13
N GLU A 175 -30.64 -2.43 6.71
CA GLU A 175 -31.50 -1.44 6.06
C GLU A 175 -30.74 -0.14 5.81
N PHE A 176 -30.87 0.40 4.59
CA PHE A 176 -30.23 1.65 4.13
C PHE A 176 -28.70 1.70 4.12
N LEU A 177 -27.99 0.64 4.53
CA LEU A 177 -26.53 0.67 4.60
C LEU A 177 -25.87 0.82 3.22
N ASP A 178 -26.50 0.27 2.18
CA ASP A 178 -26.08 0.42 0.79
C ASP A 178 -26.10 1.89 0.34
N SER A 179 -27.19 2.60 0.63
CA SER A 179 -27.37 4.02 0.35
C SER A 179 -26.42 4.89 1.17
N TYR A 180 -26.15 4.48 2.41
CA TYR A 180 -25.18 5.14 3.28
C TYR A 180 -23.76 5.04 2.71
N LEU A 181 -23.32 3.87 2.23
CA LEU A 181 -22.00 3.67 1.63
C LEU A 181 -21.86 4.32 0.25
N ALA A 182 -22.94 4.42 -0.52
CA ALA A 182 -22.96 5.09 -1.83
C ALA A 182 -22.84 6.61 -1.71
N SER A 183 -23.44 7.19 -0.66
CA SER A 183 -23.44 8.64 -0.44
C SER A 183 -22.08 9.17 0.06
N SER A 184 -21.77 10.42 -0.30
CA SER A 184 -20.54 11.09 0.08
C SER A 184 -20.76 11.95 1.32
N PHE A 185 -19.80 11.92 2.24
CA PHE A 185 -19.70 12.85 3.35
C PHE A 185 -19.25 14.23 2.86
N SER A 186 -19.94 15.26 3.31
CA SER A 186 -19.57 16.67 3.19
C SER A 186 -20.14 17.43 4.38
N LEU A 187 -19.50 18.54 4.74
CA LEU A 187 -20.04 19.47 5.74
C LEU A 187 -20.87 20.53 5.01
N ARG A 188 -22.04 20.83 5.56
CA ARG A 188 -22.94 21.90 5.11
C ARG A 188 -22.86 23.10 6.04
N LYS A 189 -23.51 24.19 5.64
CA LYS A 189 -23.62 25.38 6.50
C LYS A 189 -24.35 25.01 7.79
N GLY A 190 -23.70 25.25 8.93
CA GLY A 190 -24.22 24.92 10.26
C GLY A 190 -23.62 23.66 10.89
N ASP A 191 -22.99 22.79 10.09
CA ASP A 191 -22.36 21.58 10.59
C ASP A 191 -21.09 21.90 11.38
N ARG A 192 -20.99 21.40 12.62
CA ARG A 192 -19.86 21.61 13.53
C ARG A 192 -19.19 20.28 13.87
N PRO A 193 -18.03 19.95 13.27
CA PRO A 193 -17.37 18.65 13.46
C PRO A 193 -17.02 18.29 14.91
N HIS A 194 -16.84 19.27 15.78
CA HIS A 194 -16.56 19.08 17.21
C HIS A 194 -17.81 18.70 18.02
N GLU A 195 -19.01 18.99 17.51
CA GLU A 195 -20.29 18.59 18.10
C GLU A 195 -20.80 17.26 17.49
N MET A 196 -20.28 16.87 16.32
CA MET A 196 -20.64 15.63 15.64
C MET A 196 -20.12 14.40 16.38
N LYS A 197 -20.99 13.40 16.51
CA LYS A 197 -20.62 12.05 16.93
C LYS A 197 -20.32 11.21 15.70
N TRP A 198 -19.18 10.56 15.72
CA TRP A 198 -18.69 9.74 14.62
C TRP A 198 -18.93 8.28 14.94
#